data_AF-A0A0C6FD31-F1
#
_entry.id   AF-A0A0C6FD31-F1
#
_cell.length_a   1.000
_cell.length_b   1.000
_cell.length_c   1.000
_cell.angle_alpha   90.00
_cell.angle_beta   90.00
_cell.angle_gamma   90.00
#
_symmetry.space_group_name_H-M   'P 1'
#
loop_
_entity.id
_entity.type
_entity.pdbx_description
1 polymer ?
#
loop_
_entity_poly.entity_id
_entity_poly.type
_entity_poly.pdbx_seq_one_letter_code
_entity_poly.pdbx_strand_id
1 'polypeptide(L)'
;MSDVNLEQQTEFVGLAADIVSSYVANNNLQVAELPALIASVHASLTALGRPAEAPVEETRVTPAQIRKSVTPDHLMSFIDGKPYRSLKRHLTSQGMTPAEYRQKFGLPHDYPMVAASYAAQRSALAKSLGLGQRRRDAAAAAREEALQEAAQEAPRAEAAADEAAPEKPARRRSRKAAE
;
A
#
# COMPACT_ATOMS: atom_id res chain seq x y z
N MET A 1 30.99 0.97 -36.53
CA MET A 1 30.63 1.30 -35.13
C MET A 1 31.81 1.08 -34.17
N SER A 2 32.72 0.15 -34.44
CA SER A 2 33.98 -0.04 -33.71
C SER A 2 35.02 1.05 -33.97
N ASP A 3 35.20 1.49 -35.22
CA ASP A 3 36.25 2.45 -35.59
C ASP A 3 36.01 3.86 -35.02
N VAL A 4 34.75 4.31 -35.03
CA VAL A 4 34.33 5.61 -34.46
C VAL A 4 34.66 5.71 -32.97
N ASN A 5 34.53 4.60 -32.23
CA ASN A 5 34.82 4.59 -30.79
C ASN A 5 36.32 4.72 -30.54
N LEU A 6 37.18 4.13 -31.39
CA LEU A 6 38.63 4.17 -31.25
C LEU A 6 39.20 5.57 -31.54
N GLU A 7 38.64 6.27 -32.53
CA GLU A 7 38.96 7.68 -32.82
C GLU A 7 38.59 8.58 -31.64
N GLN A 8 37.41 8.36 -31.05
CA GLN A 8 36.93 9.12 -29.89
C GLN A 8 37.79 8.89 -28.64
N GLN A 9 38.26 7.65 -28.41
CA GLN A 9 39.22 7.36 -27.33
C GLN A 9 40.54 8.12 -27.56
N THR A 10 41.04 8.15 -28.80
CA THR A 10 42.31 8.83 -29.13
C THR A 10 42.21 10.35 -28.93
N GLU A 11 41.05 10.94 -29.27
CA GLU A 11 40.76 12.35 -29.03
C GLU A 11 40.69 12.69 -27.53
N PHE A 12 40.01 11.86 -26.72
CA PHE A 12 39.96 12.05 -25.28
C PHE A 12 41.33 11.92 -24.59
N VAL A 13 42.19 11.04 -25.08
CA VAL A 13 43.58 10.92 -24.59
C VAL A 13 44.37 12.20 -24.90
N GLY A 14 44.23 12.76 -26.11
CA GLY A 14 44.84 14.04 -26.48
C GLY A 14 44.38 15.19 -25.59
N LEU A 15 43.06 15.36 -25.43
CA LEU A 15 42.48 16.40 -24.58
C LEU A 15 42.89 16.24 -23.11
N ALA A 16 42.93 15.01 -22.58
CA ALA A 16 43.39 14.76 -21.22
C ALA A 16 44.87 15.17 -21.03
N ALA A 17 45.74 14.89 -22.02
CA ALA A 17 47.15 15.27 -21.96
C ALA A 17 47.34 16.80 -21.96
N ASP A 18 46.57 17.53 -22.78
CA ASP A 18 46.61 19.00 -22.82
C ASP A 18 46.13 19.64 -21.51
N ILE A 19 45.07 19.08 -20.90
CA ILE A 19 44.54 19.56 -19.62
C ILE A 19 45.54 19.29 -18.49
N VAL A 20 46.09 18.07 -18.40
CA VAL A 20 47.03 17.69 -17.34
C VAL A 20 48.34 18.46 -17.47
N SER A 21 48.87 18.64 -18.68
CA SER A 21 50.10 19.42 -18.91
C SER A 21 49.93 20.89 -18.50
N SER A 22 48.79 21.51 -18.84
CA SER A 22 48.47 22.88 -18.42
C SER A 22 48.33 23.00 -16.89
N TYR A 23 47.70 22.01 -16.26
CA TYR A 23 47.51 21.99 -14.81
C TYR A 23 48.84 21.85 -14.05
N VAL A 24 49.71 20.92 -14.48
CA VAL A 24 51.03 20.70 -13.84
C VAL A 24 51.99 21.85 -14.13
N ALA A 25 51.89 22.52 -15.28
CA ALA A 25 52.71 23.69 -15.58
C ALA A 25 52.45 24.88 -14.63
N ASN A 26 51.23 24.99 -14.09
CA ASN A 26 50.82 26.11 -13.24
C ASN A 26 50.61 25.73 -11.76
N ASN A 27 50.74 24.45 -11.40
CA ASN A 27 50.51 23.94 -10.04
C ASN A 27 51.62 22.96 -9.63
N ASN A 28 52.03 23.01 -8.36
CA ASN A 28 53.04 22.08 -7.83
C ASN A 28 52.36 20.86 -7.20
N LEU A 29 52.66 19.66 -7.70
CA LEU A 29 52.06 18.39 -7.27
C LEU A 29 53.16 17.38 -6.95
N GLN A 30 52.85 16.43 -6.06
CA GLN A 30 53.76 15.32 -5.81
C GLN A 30 53.75 14.35 -6.99
N VAL A 31 54.91 13.78 -7.34
CA VAL A 31 55.03 12.81 -8.44
C VAL A 31 54.09 11.60 -8.26
N ALA A 32 53.79 11.24 -7.01
CA ALA A 32 52.86 10.17 -6.67
C ALA A 32 51.39 10.46 -7.04
N GLU A 33 50.99 11.72 -7.18
CA GLU A 33 49.60 12.12 -7.48
C GLU A 33 49.31 12.21 -8.99
N LEU A 34 50.35 12.27 -9.83
CA LEU A 34 50.22 12.37 -11.28
C LEU A 34 49.37 11.24 -11.90
N PRO A 35 49.56 9.95 -11.56
CA PRO A 35 48.76 8.87 -12.14
C PRO A 35 47.27 8.99 -11.78
N ALA A 36 46.96 9.41 -10.55
CA ALA A 36 45.59 9.58 -10.08
C ALA A 36 44.89 10.73 -10.81
N LEU A 37 45.60 11.85 -11.02
CA LEU A 37 45.08 12.99 -11.77
C LEU A 37 44.75 12.60 -13.21
N ILE A 38 45.68 11.95 -13.92
CA ILE A 38 45.48 11.50 -15.31
C ILE A 38 44.25 10.58 -15.41
N ALA A 39 44.13 9.61 -14.49
CA ALA A 39 42.99 8.70 -14.46
C ALA A 39 41.66 9.43 -14.23
N SER A 40 41.63 10.42 -13.33
CA SER A 40 40.41 11.18 -13.01
C SER A 40 39.92 12.05 -14.16
N VAL A 41 40.83 12.73 -14.87
CA VAL A 41 40.50 13.61 -16.00
C VAL A 41 40.02 12.77 -17.17
N HIS A 42 40.74 11.69 -17.50
CA HIS A 42 40.34 10.77 -18.55
C HIS A 42 38.97 10.15 -18.25
N ALA A 43 38.74 9.66 -17.03
CA ALA A 43 37.45 9.12 -16.62
C ALA A 43 36.31 10.14 -16.75
N SER A 44 36.55 11.40 -16.38
CA SER A 44 35.57 12.48 -16.49
C SER A 44 35.20 12.77 -17.95
N LEU A 45 36.20 12.87 -18.85
CA LEU A 45 35.96 13.07 -20.28
C LEU A 45 35.20 11.90 -20.91
N THR A 46 35.58 10.67 -20.55
CA THR A 46 34.91 9.46 -21.04
C THR A 46 33.45 9.39 -20.54
N ALA A 47 33.20 9.85 -19.31
CA ALA A 47 31.87 9.87 -18.72
C ALA A 47 30.95 10.90 -19.37
N LEU A 48 31.47 12.06 -19.79
CA LEU A 48 30.70 13.08 -20.51
C LEU A 48 30.24 12.61 -21.90
N GLY A 49 31.04 11.76 -22.55
CA GLY A 49 30.70 11.14 -23.84
C GLY A 49 29.72 9.98 -23.76
N ARG A 50 29.42 9.47 -22.54
CA ARG A 50 28.37 8.48 -22.32
C ARG A 50 27.10 9.21 -21.87
N PRO A 51 25.91 8.86 -22.38
CA PRO A 51 24.69 9.27 -21.71
C PRO A 51 24.79 8.79 -20.26
N ALA A 52 24.62 9.72 -19.32
CA ALA A 52 24.63 9.42 -17.90
C ALA A 52 23.77 8.18 -17.69
N GLU A 53 24.39 7.10 -17.21
CA GLU A 53 23.64 5.91 -16.81
C GLU A 53 22.63 6.43 -15.80
N ALA A 54 21.35 6.39 -16.20
CA ALA A 54 20.28 6.93 -15.40
C ALA A 54 20.48 6.40 -13.98
N PRO A 55 20.39 7.26 -12.95
CA PRO A 55 20.46 6.78 -11.58
C PRO A 55 19.55 5.57 -11.51
N VAL A 56 20.03 4.49 -10.89
CA VAL A 56 19.21 3.32 -10.58
C VAL A 56 18.13 3.82 -9.63
N GLU A 57 17.10 4.46 -10.19
CA GLU A 57 15.87 4.77 -9.52
C GLU A 57 15.33 3.39 -9.19
N GLU A 58 15.53 3.04 -7.93
CA GLU A 58 14.79 2.05 -7.17
C GLU A 58 13.47 1.79 -7.87
N THR A 59 13.21 0.51 -8.15
CA THR A 59 12.15 -0.10 -8.96
C THR A 59 10.72 0.36 -8.61
N ARG A 60 10.46 1.65 -8.51
CA ARG A 60 9.19 2.27 -8.19
C ARG A 60 8.36 2.22 -9.44
N VAL A 61 7.48 1.23 -9.46
CA VAL A 61 6.52 1.11 -10.55
C VAL A 61 5.64 2.35 -10.58
N THR A 62 5.43 2.86 -11.78
CA THR A 62 4.58 4.02 -11.97
C THR A 62 3.15 3.72 -11.49
N PRO A 63 2.38 4.72 -11.03
CA PRO A 63 0.98 4.53 -10.65
C PRO A 63 0.13 3.92 -11.77
N ALA A 64 0.47 4.22 -13.03
CA ALA A 64 -0.19 3.63 -14.19
C ALA A 64 0.09 2.12 -14.34
N GLN A 65 1.31 1.67 -14.04
CA GLN A 65 1.67 0.24 -14.04
C GLN A 65 1.00 -0.50 -12.88
N ILE A 66 0.90 0.11 -11.69
CA ILE A 66 0.19 -0.46 -10.54
C ILE A 66 -1.30 -0.66 -10.84
N ARG A 67 -1.94 0.31 -11.52
CA ARG A 67 -3.35 0.17 -11.91
C ARG A 67 -3.54 -0.92 -12.97
N LYS A 68 -2.59 -1.07 -13.90
CA LYS A 68 -2.63 -2.11 -14.94
C LYS A 68 -2.34 -3.51 -14.41
N SER A 69 -1.60 -3.64 -13.30
CA SER A 69 -1.28 -4.95 -12.73
C SER A 69 -2.45 -5.60 -12.01
N VAL A 70 -3.47 -4.82 -11.62
CA VAL A 70 -4.66 -5.32 -10.94
C VAL A 70 -5.77 -5.55 -11.95
N THR A 71 -6.05 -6.81 -12.26
CA THR A 71 -7.25 -7.20 -13.01
C THR A 71 -8.19 -8.04 -12.14
N PRO A 72 -9.49 -8.13 -12.47
CA PRO A 72 -10.45 -8.89 -11.67
C PRO A 72 -10.09 -10.37 -11.53
N ASP A 73 -9.48 -10.96 -12.56
CA ASP A 73 -9.16 -12.39 -12.63
C ASP A 73 -7.74 -12.75 -12.24
N HIS A 74 -6.79 -11.83 -12.42
CA HIS A 74 -5.38 -12.08 -12.13
C HIS A 74 -4.64 -10.80 -11.76
N LEU A 75 -3.53 -10.97 -11.05
CA LEU A 75 -2.58 -9.94 -10.71
C LEU A 75 -1.29 -10.18 -11.49
N MET A 76 -0.77 -9.14 -12.14
CA MET A 76 0.52 -9.19 -12.82
C MET A 76 1.64 -9.03 -11.79
N SER A 77 2.61 -9.94 -11.80
CA SER A 77 3.79 -9.85 -10.94
C SER A 77 4.86 -8.95 -11.53
N PHE A 78 5.36 -7.98 -10.75
CA PHE A 78 6.50 -7.14 -11.12
C PHE A 78 7.87 -7.84 -11.06
N ILE A 79 7.95 -9.10 -10.61
CA ILE A 79 9.21 -9.87 -10.61
C ILE A 79 9.44 -10.49 -11.99
N ASP A 80 8.42 -11.14 -12.53
CA ASP A 80 8.52 -11.99 -13.73
C ASP A 80 7.51 -11.63 -14.83
N GLY A 81 6.63 -10.64 -14.59
CA GLY A 81 5.67 -10.14 -15.56
C GLY A 81 4.50 -11.08 -15.85
N LYS A 82 4.33 -12.16 -15.07
CA LYS A 82 3.31 -13.19 -15.35
C LYS A 82 2.01 -12.96 -14.58
N PRO A 83 0.86 -13.40 -15.14
CA PRO A 83 -0.43 -13.32 -14.47
C PRO A 83 -0.59 -14.41 -13.42
N TYR A 84 -0.98 -14.02 -12.20
CA TYR A 84 -1.23 -14.93 -11.08
C TYR A 84 -2.56 -14.65 -10.39
N ARG A 85 -3.30 -15.70 -10.02
CA ARG A 85 -4.52 -15.55 -9.19
C ARG A 85 -4.18 -15.20 -7.73
N SER A 86 -3.01 -15.64 -7.25
CA SER A 86 -2.50 -15.39 -5.89
C SER A 86 -1.03 -15.04 -5.96
N LEU A 87 -0.71 -13.76 -5.77
CA LEU A 87 0.67 -13.29 -5.66
C LEU A 87 1.34 -13.87 -4.40
N LYS A 88 0.59 -14.04 -3.30
CA LYS A 88 1.14 -14.63 -2.06
C LYS A 88 1.86 -15.96 -2.30
N ARG A 89 1.26 -16.86 -3.11
CA ARG A 89 1.86 -18.16 -3.44
C ARG A 89 3.15 -18.01 -4.23
N HIS A 90 3.19 -17.09 -5.19
CA HIS A 90 4.38 -16.81 -5.98
C HIS A 90 5.49 -16.21 -5.11
N LEU A 91 5.16 -15.24 -4.25
CA LEU A 91 6.12 -14.61 -3.34
C LEU A 91 6.76 -15.63 -2.37
N THR A 92 5.97 -16.55 -1.82
CA THR A 92 6.51 -17.64 -0.98
C THR A 92 7.49 -18.52 -1.73
N SER A 93 7.24 -18.85 -3.01
CA SER A 93 8.20 -19.62 -3.82
C SER A 93 9.49 -18.87 -4.12
N GLN A 94 9.44 -17.54 -4.10
CA GLN A 94 10.59 -16.65 -4.28
C GLN A 94 11.27 -16.30 -2.95
N GLY A 95 10.80 -16.83 -1.82
CA GLY A 95 11.34 -16.52 -0.49
C GLY A 95 11.09 -15.09 -0.01
N MET A 96 10.15 -14.36 -0.62
CA MET A 96 9.87 -12.96 -0.31
C MET A 96 8.54 -12.81 0.44
N THR A 97 8.48 -11.88 1.39
CA THR A 97 7.24 -11.55 2.07
C THR A 97 6.39 -10.54 1.28
N PRO A 98 5.06 -10.52 1.46
CA PRO A 98 4.21 -9.48 0.85
C PRO A 98 4.56 -8.05 1.27
N ALA A 99 5.22 -7.86 2.41
CA ALA A 99 5.65 -6.53 2.87
C ALA A 99 6.90 -6.07 2.11
N GLU A 100 7.91 -6.93 2.02
CA GLU A 100 9.13 -6.68 1.24
C GLU A 100 8.81 -6.42 -0.23
N TYR A 101 7.87 -7.17 -0.81
CA TYR A 101 7.43 -6.95 -2.18
C TYR A 101 6.87 -5.54 -2.38
N ARG A 102 6.05 -5.05 -1.44
CA ARG A 102 5.50 -3.69 -1.53
C ARG A 102 6.59 -2.63 -1.39
N GLN A 103 7.55 -2.83 -0.49
CA GLN A 103 8.65 -1.91 -0.28
C GLN A 103 9.58 -1.85 -1.51
N LYS A 104 9.98 -3.02 -2.03
CA LYS A 104 10.90 -3.16 -3.17
C LYS A 104 10.40 -2.42 -4.41
N PHE A 105 9.09 -2.49 -4.65
CA PHE A 105 8.47 -1.94 -5.83
C PHE A 105 7.69 -0.63 -5.55
N GLY A 106 7.69 -0.14 -4.31
CA GLY A 106 6.96 1.08 -3.92
C GLY A 106 5.43 0.99 -4.04
N LEU A 107 4.83 -0.20 -3.84
CA LEU A 107 3.38 -0.37 -3.97
C LEU A 107 2.64 0.20 -2.74
N PRO A 108 1.40 0.71 -2.92
CA PRO A 108 0.53 1.10 -1.83
C PRO A 108 0.30 -0.04 -0.83
N HIS A 109 0.07 0.32 0.43
CA HIS A 109 -0.27 -0.66 1.48
C HIS A 109 -1.54 -1.46 1.13
N ASP A 110 -2.51 -0.81 0.49
CA ASP A 110 -3.79 -1.37 0.06
C ASP A 110 -3.70 -2.24 -1.22
N TYR A 111 -2.49 -2.52 -1.71
CA TYR A 111 -2.35 -3.34 -2.92
C TYR A 111 -2.83 -4.78 -2.68
N PRO A 112 -3.76 -5.29 -3.52
CA PRO A 112 -4.29 -6.64 -3.38
C PRO A 112 -3.24 -7.69 -3.76
N MET A 113 -3.12 -8.72 -2.92
CA MET A 113 -2.19 -9.83 -3.15
C MET A 113 -2.88 -11.08 -3.74
N VAL A 114 -4.18 -11.00 -3.97
CA VAL A 114 -5.03 -12.07 -4.49
C VAL A 114 -6.07 -11.43 -5.41
N ALA A 115 -6.35 -12.07 -6.54
CA ALA A 115 -7.34 -11.58 -7.50
C ALA A 115 -8.75 -11.55 -6.89
N ALA A 116 -9.55 -10.57 -7.30
CA ALA A 116 -10.90 -10.36 -6.76
C ALA A 116 -11.81 -11.58 -7.01
N SER A 117 -11.75 -12.18 -8.20
CA SER A 117 -12.57 -13.36 -8.53
C SER A 117 -12.19 -14.58 -7.69
N TYR A 118 -10.90 -14.78 -7.42
CA TYR A 118 -10.43 -15.87 -6.55
C TYR A 118 -10.87 -15.68 -5.08
N ALA A 119 -10.80 -14.44 -4.58
CA ALA A 119 -11.29 -14.10 -3.25
C ALA A 119 -12.82 -14.33 -3.14
N ALA A 120 -13.58 -13.93 -4.16
CA ALA A 120 -15.03 -14.14 -4.22
C ALA A 120 -15.39 -15.64 -4.18
N GLN A 121 -14.76 -16.46 -5.03
CA GLN A 121 -14.99 -17.91 -5.08
C GLN A 121 -14.68 -18.59 -3.73
N ARG A 122 -13.52 -18.29 -3.13
CA ARG A 122 -13.14 -18.83 -1.81
C ARG A 122 -14.11 -18.40 -0.72
N SER A 123 -14.57 -17.14 -0.74
CA SER A 123 -15.52 -16.64 0.25
C SER A 123 -16.91 -17.28 0.12
N ALA A 124 -17.36 -17.59 -1.09
CA ALA A 124 -18.62 -18.28 -1.33
C ALA A 124 -18.58 -19.73 -0.80
N LEU A 125 -17.51 -20.47 -1.12
CA LEU A 125 -17.28 -21.82 -0.60
C LEU A 125 -17.18 -21.83 0.93
N ALA A 126 -16.48 -20.85 1.50
CA ALA A 126 -16.41 -20.69 2.94
C ALA A 126 -17.80 -20.53 3.58
N LYS A 127 -18.63 -19.63 3.02
CA LYS A 127 -19.99 -19.39 3.52
C LYS A 127 -20.88 -20.63 3.38
N SER A 128 -20.78 -21.37 2.29
CA SER A 128 -21.52 -22.63 2.13
C SER A 128 -21.06 -23.72 3.10
N LEU A 129 -19.77 -23.73 3.48
CA LEU A 129 -19.20 -24.65 4.46
C LEU A 129 -19.42 -24.23 5.93
N GLY A 130 -20.18 -23.15 6.18
CA GLY A 130 -20.59 -22.77 7.53
C GLY A 130 -19.78 -21.65 8.19
N LEU A 131 -18.84 -21.00 7.48
CA LEU A 131 -18.19 -19.79 7.99
C LEU A 131 -19.23 -18.67 8.17
N GLY A 132 -19.48 -18.32 9.43
CA GLY A 132 -20.41 -17.25 9.83
C GLY A 132 -21.77 -17.71 10.35
N GLN A 133 -22.10 -19.01 10.36
CA GLN A 133 -23.39 -19.50 10.86
C GLN A 133 -23.52 -19.35 12.38
N ARG A 134 -22.50 -19.74 13.16
CA ARG A 134 -22.48 -19.59 14.63
C ARG A 134 -22.80 -18.17 15.14
N ARG A 135 -22.41 -17.13 14.40
CA ARG A 135 -22.72 -15.73 14.76
C ARG A 135 -24.17 -15.36 14.43
N ARG A 136 -24.75 -15.94 13.37
CA ARG A 136 -26.17 -15.78 13.06
C ARG A 136 -27.04 -16.50 14.07
N ASP A 137 -26.65 -17.71 14.46
CA ASP A 137 -27.38 -18.50 15.46
C ASP A 137 -27.40 -17.79 16.81
N ALA A 138 -26.27 -17.25 17.27
CA ALA A 138 -26.20 -16.46 18.49
C ALA A 138 -26.99 -15.14 18.41
N ALA A 139 -26.98 -14.46 17.26
CA ALA A 139 -27.77 -13.25 17.06
C ALA A 139 -29.27 -13.52 16.94
N ALA A 140 -29.67 -14.69 16.42
CA ALA A 140 -31.05 -15.15 16.37
C ALA A 140 -31.54 -15.51 17.77
N ALA A 141 -30.76 -16.28 18.55
CA ALA A 141 -31.07 -16.60 19.95
C ALA A 141 -31.23 -15.33 20.80
N ALA A 142 -30.30 -14.36 20.69
CA ALA A 142 -30.41 -13.10 21.42
C ALA A 142 -31.63 -12.25 21.02
N ARG A 143 -32.05 -12.31 19.74
CA ARG A 143 -33.28 -11.65 19.28
C ARG A 143 -34.53 -12.34 19.80
N GLU A 144 -34.54 -13.67 19.84
CA GLU A 144 -35.63 -14.47 20.39
C GLU A 144 -35.76 -14.27 21.90
N GLU A 145 -34.65 -14.24 22.65
CA GLU A 145 -34.62 -13.91 24.08
C GLU A 145 -35.16 -12.49 24.34
N ALA A 146 -34.74 -11.49 23.55
CA ALA A 146 -35.26 -10.12 23.69
C ALA A 146 -36.75 -9.99 23.35
N LEU A 147 -37.26 -10.76 22.37
CA LEU A 147 -38.68 -10.82 22.04
C LEU A 147 -39.50 -11.55 23.12
N GLN A 148 -38.93 -12.59 23.73
CA GLN A 148 -39.55 -13.31 24.84
C GLN A 148 -39.57 -12.49 26.13
N GLU A 149 -38.52 -11.74 26.42
CA GLU A 149 -38.44 -10.82 27.56
C GLU A 149 -39.47 -9.69 27.42
N ALA A 150 -39.59 -9.09 26.22
CA ALA A 150 -40.62 -8.09 25.93
C ALA A 150 -42.06 -8.64 26.02
N ALA A 151 -42.29 -9.92 25.69
CA ALA A 151 -43.60 -10.56 25.81
C ALA A 151 -43.96 -10.96 27.26
N GLN A 152 -42.95 -11.25 28.09
CA GLN A 152 -43.12 -11.58 29.52
C GLN A 152 -43.26 -10.34 30.41
N GLU A 153 -42.87 -9.16 29.93
CA GLU A 153 -43.03 -7.89 30.67
C GLU A 153 -44.42 -7.24 30.44
N ALA A 154 -45.08 -7.56 29.32
CA ALA A 154 -46.42 -7.06 28.98
C ALA A 154 -47.58 -7.43 29.93
N PRO A 155 -47.64 -8.59 30.63
CA PRO A 155 -48.76 -8.89 31.53
C PRO A 155 -48.59 -8.25 32.92
N ARG A 156 -47.44 -7.66 33.25
CA ARG A 156 -47.21 -7.04 34.56
C ARG A 156 -47.72 -5.60 34.65
N ALA A 157 -47.96 -4.93 33.53
CA ALA A 157 -48.56 -3.60 33.49
C ALA A 157 -50.08 -3.60 33.76
N GLU A 158 -50.79 -4.73 33.52
CA GLU A 158 -52.22 -4.85 33.86
C GLU A 158 -52.47 -5.25 35.32
N ALA A 159 -51.51 -5.89 36.01
CA ALA A 159 -51.66 -6.24 37.43
C ALA A 159 -51.31 -5.11 38.42
N ALA A 160 -50.79 -3.98 37.95
CA ALA A 160 -50.52 -2.79 38.77
C ALA A 160 -51.64 -1.72 38.69
N ALA A 161 -52.76 -2.03 38.02
CA ALA A 161 -53.89 -1.11 37.85
C ALA A 161 -55.07 -1.37 38.81
N ASP A 162 -55.02 -2.39 39.68
CA ASP A 162 -56.14 -2.78 40.57
C ASP A 162 -55.90 -2.47 42.07
N GLU A 163 -55.17 -1.41 42.39
CA GLU A 163 -55.24 -0.79 43.74
C GLU A 163 -55.09 0.74 43.68
N ALA A 164 -55.96 1.41 42.92
CA ALA A 164 -56.19 2.84 43.10
C ALA A 164 -57.57 3.23 42.53
N ALA A 165 -58.60 3.20 43.37
CA ALA A 165 -59.89 3.82 43.08
C ALA A 165 -60.25 4.88 44.15
N PRO A 166 -60.99 5.94 43.79
CA PRO A 166 -60.73 7.30 44.26
C PRO A 166 -61.86 7.90 45.11
N GLU A 167 -61.59 8.99 45.83
CA GLU A 167 -62.67 9.91 46.24
C GLU A 167 -62.20 11.39 46.21
N LYS A 168 -62.91 12.21 45.41
CA LYS A 168 -62.93 13.68 45.46
C LYS A 168 -64.16 14.11 46.27
N PRO A 169 -64.17 15.28 46.94
CA PRO A 169 -64.71 16.50 46.28
C PRO A 169 -63.98 17.80 46.74
N ALA A 170 -63.61 18.75 45.86
CA ALA A 170 -64.40 19.79 45.17
C ALA A 170 -64.36 21.19 45.83
N ARG A 171 -63.88 22.17 45.03
CA ARG A 171 -64.22 23.62 45.00
C ARG A 171 -63.67 24.46 46.19
N ARG A 172 -63.23 25.71 46.04
CA ARG A 172 -63.65 26.79 45.11
C ARG A 172 -62.75 28.05 45.30
N ARG A 173 -62.68 28.88 44.24
CA ARG A 173 -62.52 30.36 44.22
C ARG A 173 -61.14 30.90 44.68
N SER A 174 -60.57 31.96 44.10
CA SER A 174 -60.96 32.93 43.06
C SER A 174 -59.72 33.78 42.72
N ARG A 175 -59.70 34.35 41.51
CA ARG A 175 -58.88 35.49 41.04
C ARG A 175 -58.35 36.43 42.14
N LYS A 176 -57.11 36.93 41.98
CA LYS A 176 -56.84 38.36 41.67
C LYS A 176 -55.38 38.58 41.26
N ALA A 177 -55.21 39.51 40.34
CA ALA A 177 -53.99 40.00 39.70
C ALA A 177 -53.18 41.01 40.55
N ALA A 178 -52.03 41.38 39.97
CA ALA A 178 -51.18 42.57 40.18
C ALA A 178 -50.16 42.43 41.32
N GLU A 179 -48.90 42.82 41.19
CA GLU A 179 -48.13 43.58 40.19
C GLU A 179 -46.66 43.17 40.33
#